data_AF-A0A1I3WL97-F1
#
_entry.id   AF-A0A1I3WL97-F1
#
_cell.length_a   1.000
_cell.length_b   1.000
_cell.length_c   1.000
_cell.angle_alpha   90.00
_cell.angle_beta   90.00
_cell.angle_gamma   90.00
#
_symmetry.space_group_name_H-M   'P 1'
#
loop_
_entity.id
_entity.type
_entity.pdbx_description
1 polymer ?
#
loop_
_entity_poly.entity_id
_entity_poly.type
_entity_poly.pdbx_seq_one_letter_code
_entity_poly.pdbx_strand_id
1 'polypeptide(L)' 'MKYLFAAVMLASAVAGFSEAASAAEGCGPGWYRGRYGNCRPMGGRPPVVVVAPRPAPVVVVRPRACPYGLRWYAGRCRPF' A
#
# COMPACT_ATOMS: atom_id res chain seq x y z
N MET A 1 41.73 33.73 -24.44
CA MET A 1 40.30 33.84 -24.81
C MET A 1 39.63 32.51 -25.14
N LYS A 2 40.25 31.61 -25.92
CA LYS A 2 39.66 30.29 -26.25
C LYS A 2 39.21 29.47 -25.03
N TYR A 3 39.99 29.49 -23.96
CA TYR A 3 39.66 28.78 -22.72
C TYR A 3 38.50 29.42 -21.94
N LEU A 4 38.31 30.73 -22.06
CA LEU A 4 37.16 31.43 -21.47
C LEU A 4 35.87 31.01 -22.17
N PHE A 5 35.88 30.99 -23.51
CA PHE A 5 34.74 30.49 -24.28
C PHE A 5 34.43 29.03 -23.98
N ALA A 6 35.46 28.17 -23.88
CA ALA A 6 35.27 26.78 -23.52
C ALA A 6 34.67 26.62 -22.10
N ALA A 7 35.17 27.41 -21.13
CA ALA A 7 34.67 27.37 -19.75
C ALA A 7 33.21 27.83 -19.64
N VAL A 8 32.83 28.91 -20.34
CA VAL A 8 31.45 29.41 -20.37
C VAL A 8 30.51 28.38 -21.00
N MET A 9 30.91 27.77 -22.12
CA MET A 9 30.10 26.73 -22.78
C MET A 9 29.92 25.50 -21.88
N LEU A 10 30.97 25.07 -21.18
CA LEU A 10 30.90 23.95 -20.25
C LEU A 10 30.00 24.27 -19.05
N ALA A 11 30.10 25.48 -18.48
CA ALA A 11 29.27 25.90 -17.35
C ALA A 11 27.78 25.97 -17.73
N SER A 12 27.46 26.55 -18.90
CA SER A 12 26.09 26.60 -19.42
C SER A 12 25.51 25.22 -19.68
N ALA A 13 26.32 24.30 -20.21
CA ALA A 13 25.96 22.91 -20.38
C ALA A 13 25.62 22.26 -19.02
N VAL A 14 26.51 22.34 -18.04
CA VAL A 14 26.27 21.74 -16.71
C VAL A 14 25.00 22.31 -16.09
N ALA A 15 24.81 23.64 -16.08
CA ALA A 15 23.59 24.25 -15.54
C ALA A 15 22.31 23.79 -16.24
N GLY A 16 22.29 23.76 -17.58
CA GLY A 16 21.11 23.36 -18.36
C GLY A 16 20.82 21.85 -18.32
N PHE A 17 21.84 21.00 -18.19
CA PHE A 17 21.66 19.54 -18.10
C PHE A 17 21.48 19.05 -16.65
N SER A 18 21.88 19.82 -15.64
CA SER A 18 21.63 19.49 -14.22
C SER A 18 20.13 19.48 -13.89
N GLU A 19 19.34 20.37 -14.50
CA GLU A 19 17.88 20.34 -14.35
C GLU A 19 17.25 19.11 -15.04
N ALA A 20 17.81 18.70 -16.18
CA ALA A 20 17.36 17.50 -16.90
C ALA A 20 17.78 16.18 -16.22
N ALA A 21 18.94 16.15 -15.54
CA ALA A 21 19.38 15.00 -14.74
C ALA A 21 18.52 14.84 -13.48
N SER A 22 18.17 15.96 -12.84
CA SER A 22 17.17 15.99 -11.78
C SER A 22 15.84 15.44 -12.26
N ALA A 23 15.53 15.53 -13.57
CA ALA A 23 14.29 15.01 -14.13
C ALA A 23 14.19 13.47 -14.13
N ALA A 24 15.30 12.74 -14.08
CA ALA A 24 15.29 11.29 -13.90
C ALA A 24 14.79 10.89 -12.49
N GLU A 25 14.91 11.82 -11.52
CA GLU A 25 14.26 11.83 -10.20
C GLU A 25 13.18 12.95 -10.10
N GLY A 26 12.70 13.42 -11.25
CA GLY A 26 12.17 14.77 -11.51
C GLY A 26 10.80 15.15 -11.02
N CYS A 27 10.17 14.28 -10.26
CA CYS A 27 8.77 14.50 -9.92
C CYS A 27 8.60 15.33 -8.64
N GLY A 28 9.69 15.67 -7.97
CA GLY A 28 9.69 16.37 -6.69
C GLY A 28 9.26 15.46 -5.53
N PRO A 29 9.37 15.93 -4.28
CA PRO A 29 9.03 15.14 -3.10
C PRO A 29 7.58 14.66 -3.11
N GLY A 30 7.36 13.36 -2.86
CA GLY A 30 6.02 12.75 -2.84
C GLY A 30 5.51 12.26 -4.20
N TRP A 31 6.35 12.31 -5.24
CA TRP A 31 6.02 11.85 -6.57
C TRP A 31 7.16 11.00 -7.14
N TYR A 32 6.82 10.09 -8.06
CA TYR A 32 7.78 9.22 -8.71
C TYR A 32 7.56 9.20 -10.22
N ARG A 33 8.63 8.93 -10.98
CA ARG A 33 8.56 8.83 -12.44
C ARG A 33 8.03 7.44 -12.82
N GLY A 34 6.90 7.41 -13.51
CA GLY A 34 6.29 6.19 -14.03
C GLY A 34 7.07 5.60 -15.21
N ARG A 35 6.77 4.35 -15.56
CA ARG A 35 7.40 3.63 -16.68
C ARG A 35 7.30 4.36 -18.03
N TYR A 36 6.26 5.18 -18.22
CA TYR A 36 6.04 5.98 -19.43
C TYR A 36 6.59 7.41 -19.32
N GLY A 37 7.46 7.68 -18.33
CA GLY A 37 8.09 8.99 -18.13
C GLY A 37 7.19 10.05 -17.46
N ASN A 38 5.90 9.76 -17.24
CA ASN A 38 4.97 10.66 -16.56
C ASN A 38 5.20 10.65 -15.03
N CYS A 39 5.07 11.81 -14.38
CA CYS A 39 5.10 11.88 -12.92
C CYS A 39 3.79 11.37 -12.33
N ARG A 40 3.89 10.53 -11.29
CA ARG A 40 2.76 9.98 -10.56
C ARG A 40 2.89 10.32 -9.08
N PRO A 41 1.79 10.65 -8.40
CA PRO A 41 1.84 10.82 -6.96
C PRO A 41 2.20 9.46 -6.36
N MET A 42 3.07 9.44 -5.35
CA MET A 42 3.24 8.26 -4.52
C MET A 42 1.91 8.03 -3.81
N GLY A 43 1.08 7.17 -4.39
CA GLY A 43 -0.29 6.96 -3.96
C GLY A 43 -0.37 6.52 -2.51
N GLY A 44 -0.86 7.44 -1.68
CA GLY A 44 -1.77 7.25 -0.55
C GLY A 44 -1.62 5.97 0.26
N ARG A 45 -1.03 6.09 1.46
CA ARG A 45 -1.70 5.44 2.58
C ARG A 45 -3.02 6.19 2.73
N PRO A 46 -4.19 5.56 2.55
CA PRO A 46 -5.43 6.19 2.99
C PRO A 46 -5.22 6.62 4.45
N PRO A 47 -5.83 7.72 4.93
CA PRO A 47 -5.84 7.98 6.36
C PRO A 47 -6.23 6.66 7.02
N VAL A 48 -5.39 6.21 7.96
CA VAL A 48 -5.67 4.96 8.68
C VAL A 48 -6.97 5.21 9.40
N VAL A 49 -8.08 4.79 8.79
CA VAL A 49 -9.37 4.77 9.44
C VAL A 49 -9.21 3.68 10.47
N VAL A 50 -8.93 4.07 11.70
CA VAL A 50 -9.03 3.19 12.86
C VAL A 50 -10.52 2.88 12.99
N VAL A 51 -11.00 1.91 12.21
CA VAL A 51 -12.28 1.30 12.46
C VAL A 51 -12.11 0.60 13.80
N ALA A 52 -12.81 1.10 14.83
CA ALA A 52 -12.86 0.43 16.12
C ALA A 52 -13.12 -1.07 15.86
N PRO A 53 -12.35 -1.99 16.48
CA PRO A 53 -12.57 -3.41 16.27
C PRO A 53 -14.05 -3.72 16.50
N ARG A 54 -14.74 -4.18 15.46
CA ARG A 54 -16.11 -4.68 15.67
C ARG A 54 -16.00 -5.79 16.71
N PRO A 55 -16.85 -5.80 17.76
CA PRO A 55 -16.86 -6.89 18.70
C PRO A 55 -17.02 -8.19 17.91
N ALA A 56 -16.06 -9.10 18.06
CA ALA A 56 -16.10 -10.38 17.39
C ALA A 56 -17.39 -11.11 17.81
N PRO A 57 -18.08 -11.80 16.89
CA PRO A 57 -19.26 -12.56 17.26
C PRO A 57 -18.87 -13.62 18.30
N VAL A 58 -19.51 -13.57 19.47
CA VAL A 58 -19.38 -14.60 20.49
C VAL A 58 -20.08 -15.85 19.97
N VAL A 59 -19.30 -16.85 19.54
CA VAL A 59 -19.84 -18.14 19.12
C VAL A 59 -20.08 -18.97 20.38
N VAL A 60 -21.32 -18.97 20.88
CA VAL A 60 -21.74 -19.87 21.96
C VAL A 60 -21.99 -21.25 21.36
N VAL A 61 -21.01 -22.15 21.49
CA VAL A 61 -21.22 -23.57 21.18
C VAL A 61 -22.08 -24.16 22.29
N ARG A 62 -23.36 -24.42 22.01
CA ARG A 62 -24.19 -25.21 22.93
C ARG A 62 -23.68 -26.65 22.92
N PRO A 63 -23.30 -27.21 24.08
CA PRO A 63 -22.94 -28.62 24.14
C PRO A 63 -24.13 -29.46 23.69
N ARG A 64 -23.89 -30.32 22.70
CA ARG A 64 -24.87 -31.31 22.21
C ARG A 64 -24.91 -32.48 23.19
N ALA A 65 -25.36 -32.24 24.41
CA ALA A 65 -25.49 -33.26 25.43
C ALA A 65 -26.89 -33.86 25.38
N CYS A 66 -26.98 -35.17 25.13
CA CYS A 66 -28.21 -35.94 25.29
C CYS A 66 -28.11 -36.77 26.58
N PRO A 67 -29.26 -37.04 27.23
CA PRO A 67 -29.32 -38.02 28.32
C PRO A 67 -28.80 -39.39 27.88
N TYR A 68 -28.37 -40.20 28.85
CA TYR A 68 -27.91 -41.56 28.59
C TYR A 68 -28.95 -42.38 27.81
N GLY A 69 -28.52 -43.09 26.75
CA GLY A 69 -29.40 -43.87 25.87
C GLY A 69 -29.97 -43.11 24.66
N LEU A 70 -29.63 -41.83 24.47
CA LEU A 70 -30.07 -41.01 23.35
C LEU A 70 -28.88 -40.44 22.57
N ARG A 71 -28.97 -40.42 21.23
CA ARG A 71 -28.00 -39.78 20.34
C ARG A 71 -28.52 -38.47 19.78
N TRP A 72 -27.63 -37.49 19.61
CA TRP A 72 -27.97 -36.24 18.93
C TRP A 72 -28.07 -36.48 17.42
N TYR A 73 -29.27 -36.30 16.85
CA TYR A 73 -29.49 -36.43 15.40
C TYR A 73 -30.52 -35.41 14.89
N ALA A 74 -30.16 -34.64 13.86
CA ALA A 74 -31.01 -33.63 13.24
C ALA A 74 -31.61 -32.60 14.23
N GLY A 75 -30.79 -32.12 15.17
CA GLY A 75 -31.19 -31.07 16.10
C GLY A 75 -32.01 -31.54 17.32
N ARG A 76 -32.19 -32.85 17.50
CA ARG A 76 -32.93 -33.44 18.64
C ARG A 76 -32.22 -34.67 19.18
N CYS A 77 -32.44 -35.00 20.45
CA CYS A 77 -32.06 -36.28 21.00
C CYS A 77 -33.02 -37.36 20.50
N ARG A 78 -32.48 -38.47 19.97
CA ARG A 78 -33.22 -39.62 19.45
C ARG A 78 -32.71 -40.90 20.09
N PRO A 79 -33.54 -41.95 20.21
CA PRO A 79 -33.05 -43.29 20.53
C PRO A 79 -31.99 -43.76 19.51
N PHE A 80 -31.14 -44.68 19.94
CA PHE A 80 -30.26 -45.41 19.03
C PHE A 80 -31.06 -46.17 17.98
#